data_AF-A0A7Y2YS79-F1
#
_entry.id   AF-A0A7Y2YS79-F1
#
_cell.length_a   1.000
_cell.length_b   1.000
_cell.length_c   1.000
_cell.angle_alpha   90.00
_cell.angle_beta   90.00
_cell.angle_gamma   90.00
#
_symmetry.space_group_name_H-M   'P 1'
#
loop_
_entity.id
_entity.type
_entity.pdbx_description
1 polymer ?
#
loop_
_entity_poly.entity_id
_entity_poly.type
_entity_poly.pdbx_seq_one_letter_code
_entity_poly.pdbx_strand_id
1 'polypeptide(L)'
;TSDALSGSIRERLGTEGLAFFDAIAPIFSRESIDESVAWLGSRYGKGEAAYLNCPLDSDQYEAFVDGLLGADTHQGHDWENVPYFEGCLPIEVMAQRGRETLRFGPMRPVGLNDPGTGLRYHAVAQLRAEDLGGRMWNLVGFQTRLRRGEQERVFRMIPGLGEAEFLRYGSIHRNSYLRFPRTLSSHGGLPALPNLVFAGQLTGVEGYTESIASGLMAALNIDRMERGLDPVLPPPTTMLGGLYRYLREADPEHFQPMNANFGLLDPLEQKVRGGKRKRRAVYSDRAMAAIQRWSDEFRPGAGSAGRA
;
A
#
# COMPACT_ATOMS: atom_id res chain seq x y z
N THR A 1 -12.39 5.25 -11.12
CA THR A 1 -13.83 5.58 -11.16
C THR A 1 -14.09 6.49 -12.34
N SER A 2 -15.18 6.32 -13.10
CA SER A 2 -15.53 7.26 -14.17
C SER A 2 -15.92 8.63 -13.60
N ASP A 3 -15.79 9.70 -14.39
CA ASP A 3 -16.13 11.06 -13.93
C ASP A 3 -17.60 11.20 -13.54
N ALA A 4 -18.50 10.53 -14.27
CA ALA A 4 -19.93 10.53 -13.96
C ALA A 4 -20.24 9.91 -12.59
N LEU A 5 -19.66 8.74 -12.29
CA LEU A 5 -19.85 8.07 -10.99
C LEU A 5 -19.20 8.88 -9.86
N SER A 6 -18.01 9.43 -10.09
CA SER A 6 -17.35 10.34 -9.13
C SER A 6 -18.23 11.56 -8.84
N GLY A 7 -18.90 12.12 -9.85
CA GLY A 7 -19.86 13.21 -9.71
C GLY A 7 -21.04 12.84 -8.81
N SER A 8 -21.72 11.72 -9.10
CA SER A 8 -22.85 11.23 -8.30
C SER A 8 -22.47 10.91 -6.85
N ILE A 9 -21.27 10.39 -6.61
CA ILE A 9 -20.76 10.15 -5.24
C ILE A 9 -20.55 11.49 -4.51
N ARG A 10 -19.94 12.49 -5.17
CA ARG A 10 -19.74 13.83 -4.58
C ARG A 10 -21.05 14.51 -4.22
N GLU A 11 -22.05 14.45 -5.10
CA GLU A 11 -23.37 15.03 -4.85
C GLU A 11 -24.03 14.43 -3.61
N ARG A 12 -23.85 13.13 -3.38
CA ARG A 12 -24.45 12.42 -2.24
C ARG A 12 -23.67 12.55 -0.94
N LEU A 13 -22.35 12.66 -1.00
CA LEU A 13 -21.47 12.65 0.19
C LEU A 13 -20.92 14.03 0.56
N GLY A 14 -21.12 15.04 -0.30
CA GLY A 14 -20.48 16.34 -0.19
C GLY A 14 -19.04 16.32 -0.71
N THR A 15 -18.51 17.49 -1.05
CA THR A 15 -17.15 17.68 -1.59
C THR A 15 -16.05 17.29 -0.62
N GLU A 16 -16.32 17.32 0.69
CA GLU A 16 -15.40 16.90 1.74
C GLU A 16 -15.30 15.37 1.89
N GLY A 17 -16.22 14.61 1.28
CA GLY A 17 -16.30 13.16 1.42
C GLY A 17 -15.25 12.38 0.64
N LEU A 18 -14.48 13.02 -0.25
CA LEU A 18 -13.48 12.37 -1.10
C LEU A 18 -12.09 12.98 -0.88
N ALA A 19 -11.15 12.15 -0.48
CA ALA A 19 -9.73 12.47 -0.49
C ALA A 19 -9.07 11.80 -1.69
N PHE A 20 -7.93 12.36 -2.12
CA PHE A 20 -7.29 12.00 -3.37
C PHE A 20 -5.83 11.60 -3.12
N PHE A 21 -5.22 10.94 -4.11
CA PHE A 21 -3.78 10.79 -4.38
C PHE A 21 -3.16 9.40 -4.13
N ASP A 22 -2.47 8.93 -5.17
CA ASP A 22 -1.51 7.84 -5.16
C ASP A 22 -0.41 8.20 -6.17
N ALA A 23 0.84 7.89 -5.89
CA ALA A 23 1.93 8.17 -6.80
C ALA A 23 2.42 6.85 -7.41
N ILE A 24 2.70 6.84 -8.70
CA ILE A 24 3.22 5.66 -9.40
C ILE A 24 4.70 5.84 -9.70
N ALA A 25 5.42 4.73 -9.69
CA ALA A 25 6.83 4.69 -10.02
C ALA A 25 7.06 4.57 -11.54
N PRO A 26 8.26 4.95 -12.02
CA PRO A 26 8.65 4.74 -13.41
C PRO A 26 8.78 3.26 -13.78
N ILE A 27 8.57 2.97 -15.06
CA ILE A 27 8.81 1.67 -15.69
C ILE A 27 9.89 1.83 -16.75
N PHE A 28 10.85 0.91 -16.74
CA PHE A 28 11.95 0.82 -17.69
C PHE A 28 11.81 -0.40 -18.62
N SER A 29 12.41 -0.30 -19.81
CA SER A 29 12.59 -1.42 -20.73
C SER A 29 13.71 -2.33 -20.25
N ARG A 30 13.46 -3.64 -20.13
CA ARG A 30 14.47 -4.61 -19.67
C ARG A 30 15.74 -4.57 -20.52
N GLU A 31 15.58 -4.52 -21.84
CA GLU A 31 16.68 -4.60 -22.81
C GLU A 31 17.65 -3.42 -22.71
N SER A 32 17.22 -2.32 -22.09
CA SER A 32 18.02 -1.11 -21.89
C SER A 32 18.70 -1.02 -20.52
N ILE A 33 18.43 -1.97 -19.62
CA ILE A 33 19.06 -2.02 -18.29
C ILE A 33 20.43 -2.68 -18.42
N ASP A 34 21.46 -2.06 -17.86
CA ASP A 34 22.81 -2.62 -17.85
C ASP A 34 22.93 -3.70 -16.76
N GLU A 35 22.77 -4.95 -17.18
CA GLU A 35 22.92 -6.15 -16.36
C GLU A 35 24.36 -6.57 -16.09
N SER A 36 25.36 -5.86 -16.64
CA SER A 36 26.74 -6.01 -16.16
C SER A 36 26.93 -5.41 -14.76
N VAL A 37 26.02 -4.50 -14.37
CA VAL A 37 25.97 -3.84 -13.07
C VAL A 37 24.79 -4.35 -12.23
N ALA A 38 23.59 -4.43 -12.83
CA ALA A 38 22.39 -4.90 -12.14
C ALA A 38 22.31 -6.43 -12.11
N TRP A 39 21.87 -7.03 -11.01
CA TRP A 39 21.74 -8.48 -10.91
C TRP A 39 20.33 -8.94 -10.52
N LEU A 40 19.91 -10.08 -11.06
CA LEU A 40 18.65 -10.70 -10.71
C LEU A 40 18.79 -11.47 -9.38
N GLY A 41 17.91 -11.20 -8.41
CA GLY A 41 18.00 -11.83 -7.10
C GLY A 41 16.87 -11.46 -6.14
N SER A 42 16.57 -12.39 -5.24
CA SER A 42 15.58 -12.23 -4.17
C SER A 42 16.27 -12.13 -2.81
N ARG A 43 15.65 -11.40 -1.86
CA ARG A 43 16.21 -11.25 -0.52
C ARG A 43 16.43 -12.60 0.16
N TYR A 44 17.59 -12.76 0.80
CA TYR A 44 18.05 -13.97 1.47
C TYR A 44 18.18 -15.20 0.57
N GLY A 45 18.22 -15.02 -0.76
CA GLY A 45 18.31 -16.12 -1.73
C GLY A 45 17.13 -17.08 -1.68
N LYS A 46 15.95 -16.62 -1.19
CA LYS A 46 14.75 -17.45 -1.08
C LYS A 46 13.80 -17.23 -2.24
N GLY A 47 13.45 -18.30 -2.94
CA GLY A 47 12.49 -18.32 -4.05
C GLY A 47 13.13 -18.05 -5.41
N GLU A 48 12.30 -18.01 -6.45
CA GLU A 48 12.72 -17.58 -7.79
C GLU A 48 13.19 -16.12 -7.75
N ALA A 49 14.16 -15.79 -8.59
CA ALA A 49 14.77 -14.47 -8.64
C ALA A 49 13.77 -13.47 -9.27
N ALA A 50 13.06 -12.72 -8.42
CA ALA A 50 11.90 -11.93 -8.83
C ALA A 50 12.21 -10.44 -9.07
N TYR A 51 13.43 -9.99 -8.74
CA TYR A 51 13.81 -8.58 -8.78
C TYR A 51 15.18 -8.41 -9.45
N LEU A 52 15.30 -7.37 -10.26
CA LEU A 52 16.59 -6.78 -10.60
C LEU A 52 17.03 -5.87 -9.47
N ASN A 53 18.32 -5.89 -9.15
CA ASN A 53 18.90 -5.15 -8.06
C ASN A 53 20.01 -4.26 -8.64
N CYS A 54 19.82 -2.95 -8.54
CA CYS A 54 20.77 -1.93 -8.93
C CYS A 54 21.54 -1.46 -7.68
N PRO A 55 22.84 -1.77 -7.55
CA PRO A 55 23.62 -1.40 -6.37
C PRO A 55 23.98 0.08 -6.36
N LEU A 56 24.06 0.67 -5.18
CA LEU A 56 24.73 1.95 -4.96
C LEU A 56 25.75 1.81 -3.83
N ASP A 57 26.96 2.30 -4.06
CA ASP A 57 27.91 2.57 -2.99
C ASP A 57 27.49 3.82 -2.18
N SER A 58 28.31 4.21 -1.20
CA SER A 58 28.00 5.34 -0.33
C SER A 58 27.95 6.67 -1.10
N ASP A 59 28.91 6.91 -1.98
CA ASP A 59 29.05 8.20 -2.67
C ASP A 59 27.97 8.36 -3.75
N GLN A 60 27.69 7.26 -4.47
CA GLN A 60 26.57 7.18 -5.42
C GLN A 60 25.23 7.40 -4.74
N TYR A 61 25.03 6.83 -3.55
CA TYR A 61 23.80 7.02 -2.77
C TYR A 61 23.62 8.48 -2.34
N GLU A 62 24.66 9.10 -1.80
CA GLU A 62 24.60 10.50 -1.37
C GLU A 62 24.34 11.44 -2.55
N ALA A 63 25.02 11.21 -3.68
CA ALA A 63 24.79 11.97 -4.91
C ALA A 63 23.35 11.79 -5.43
N PHE A 64 22.81 10.56 -5.38
CA PHE A 64 21.42 10.29 -5.77
C PHE A 64 20.43 11.03 -4.87
N VAL A 65 20.64 11.03 -3.55
CA VAL A 65 19.82 11.77 -2.58
C VAL A 65 19.90 13.29 -2.83
N ASP A 66 21.09 13.83 -3.11
CA ASP A 66 21.24 15.24 -3.47
C ASP A 66 20.52 15.57 -4.78
N GLY A 67 20.62 14.66 -5.76
CA GLY A 67 19.89 14.73 -7.01
C GLY A 67 18.38 14.83 -6.81
N LEU A 68 17.82 14.00 -5.93
CA LEU A 68 16.40 14.01 -5.54
C LEU A 68 15.99 15.29 -4.82
N LEU A 69 16.78 15.73 -3.83
CA LEU A 69 16.45 16.89 -3.00
C LEU A 69 16.55 18.21 -3.77
N GLY A 70 17.42 18.27 -4.78
CA GLY A 70 17.58 19.42 -5.67
C GLY A 70 16.66 19.41 -6.89
N ALA A 71 15.82 18.38 -7.06
CA ALA A 71 15.03 18.21 -8.27
C ALA A 71 13.69 18.94 -8.24
N ASP A 72 13.30 19.48 -9.40
CA ASP A 72 12.02 20.14 -9.59
C ASP A 72 10.85 19.14 -9.59
N THR A 73 9.83 19.48 -8.81
CA THR A 73 8.58 18.72 -8.70
C THR A 73 7.41 19.45 -9.37
N HIS A 74 6.37 18.71 -9.73
CA HIS A 74 5.08 19.32 -10.03
C HIS A 74 4.51 19.92 -8.73
N GLN A 75 4.32 21.24 -8.73
CA GLN A 75 3.61 21.95 -7.68
C GLN A 75 2.14 22.10 -8.08
N GLY A 76 1.25 22.08 -7.10
CA GLY A 76 -0.04 22.73 -7.28
C GLY A 76 -0.64 23.15 -5.94
N HIS A 77 -1.77 23.84 -6.02
CA HIS A 77 -2.41 24.49 -4.87
C HIS A 77 -3.15 23.52 -3.92
N ASP A 78 -3.71 22.41 -4.39
CA ASP A 78 -4.23 21.28 -3.60
C ASP A 78 -3.21 20.43 -2.77
N TRP A 79 -1.92 20.80 -2.69
CA TRP A 79 -0.80 19.86 -2.46
C TRP A 79 -0.01 20.20 -1.18
N GLU A 80 -0.23 21.39 -0.62
CA GLU A 80 0.46 21.87 0.58
C GLU A 80 -0.15 21.35 1.88
N ASN A 81 -1.43 20.94 1.86
CA ASN A 81 -2.21 20.62 3.07
C ASN A 81 -2.77 19.19 3.09
N VAL A 82 -2.36 18.29 2.20
CA VAL A 82 -2.90 16.93 2.14
C VAL A 82 -1.92 15.96 2.78
N PRO A 83 -2.31 15.22 3.84
CA PRO A 83 -1.42 14.24 4.44
C PRO A 83 -1.13 13.15 3.42
N TYR A 84 0.15 12.87 3.20
CA TYR A 84 0.56 11.75 2.36
C TYR A 84 0.22 10.43 3.06
N PHE A 85 -0.23 9.44 2.29
CA PHE A 85 -0.26 8.07 2.79
C PHE A 85 1.18 7.54 2.92
N GLU A 86 1.55 7.11 4.13
CA GLU A 86 2.93 6.71 4.47
C GLU A 86 3.49 5.57 3.60
N GLY A 87 2.65 4.69 3.04
CA GLY A 87 3.09 3.59 2.19
C GLY A 87 3.30 3.95 0.70
N CYS A 88 2.83 5.11 0.26
CA CYS A 88 2.94 5.61 -1.12
C CYS A 88 3.59 7.00 -1.20
N LEU A 89 4.41 7.34 -0.21
CA LEU A 89 5.14 8.61 -0.20
C LEU A 89 6.03 8.75 -1.44
N PRO A 90 5.99 9.92 -2.12
CA PRO A 90 6.95 10.20 -3.17
C PRO A 90 8.39 10.12 -2.66
N ILE A 91 9.30 9.53 -3.44
CA ILE A 91 10.66 9.25 -3.03
C ILE A 91 11.44 10.52 -2.64
N GLU A 92 11.18 11.64 -3.31
CA GLU A 92 11.76 12.93 -2.96
C GLU A 92 11.28 13.45 -1.59
N VAL A 93 10.03 13.15 -1.19
CA VAL A 93 9.50 13.49 0.14
C VAL A 93 10.10 12.58 1.20
N MET A 94 10.31 11.30 0.89
CA MET A 94 11.02 10.38 1.79
C MET A 94 12.46 10.85 2.05
N ALA A 95 13.16 11.31 1.00
CA ALA A 95 14.51 11.86 1.12
C ALA A 95 14.56 13.11 2.01
N GLN A 96 13.56 13.99 1.92
CA GLN A 96 13.46 15.21 2.75
C GLN A 96 13.33 14.90 4.25
N ARG A 97 12.71 13.78 4.61
CA ARG A 97 12.56 13.36 6.02
C ARG A 97 13.88 12.88 6.64
N GLY A 98 14.89 12.63 5.83
CA GLY A 98 16.21 12.24 6.28
C GLY A 98 16.97 11.51 5.20
N ARG A 99 18.28 11.80 5.08
CA ARG A 99 19.13 11.21 4.05
C ARG A 99 19.18 9.69 4.11
N GLU A 100 19.07 9.09 5.28
CA GLU A 100 19.08 7.63 5.46
C GLU A 100 17.71 6.96 5.28
N THR A 101 16.63 7.74 5.13
CA THR A 101 15.25 7.22 5.06
C THR A 101 15.10 6.19 3.96
N LEU A 102 15.70 6.41 2.78
CA LEU A 102 15.57 5.50 1.65
C LEU A 102 16.22 4.14 1.93
N ARG A 103 17.32 4.08 2.69
CA ARG A 103 17.99 2.82 3.08
C ARG A 103 17.22 2.00 4.11
N PHE A 104 16.32 2.63 4.85
CA PHE A 104 15.41 1.92 5.73
C PHE A 104 14.06 1.59 5.05
N GLY A 105 13.78 2.20 3.90
CA GLY A 105 12.60 1.97 3.06
C GLY A 105 12.94 1.31 1.71
N PRO A 106 12.69 1.99 0.57
CA PRO A 106 12.71 1.38 -0.77
C PRO A 106 14.10 0.92 -1.22
N MET A 107 15.17 1.54 -0.72
CA MET A 107 16.55 1.23 -1.12
C MET A 107 17.30 0.34 -0.13
N ARG A 108 16.56 -0.38 0.74
CA ARG A 108 17.15 -1.18 1.81
C ARG A 108 18.00 -2.33 1.26
N PRO A 109 19.30 -2.45 1.62
CA PRO A 109 20.17 -3.51 1.08
C PRO A 109 20.07 -4.85 1.86
N VAL A 110 19.30 -4.90 2.96
CA VAL A 110 19.31 -6.07 3.87
C VAL A 110 18.82 -7.34 3.18
N GLY A 111 19.65 -8.38 3.21
CA GLY A 111 19.36 -9.66 2.57
C GLY A 111 19.70 -9.70 1.07
N LEU A 112 20.33 -8.65 0.54
CA LEU A 112 20.82 -8.60 -0.84
C LEU A 112 22.34 -8.52 -0.79
N ASN A 113 22.98 -9.60 -1.18
CA ASN A 113 24.42 -9.63 -1.40
C ASN A 113 24.65 -9.78 -2.90
N ASP A 114 25.68 -9.10 -3.40
CA ASP A 114 26.17 -9.27 -4.76
C ASP A 114 26.57 -10.74 -5.00
N PRO A 115 26.08 -11.40 -6.05
CA PRO A 115 26.40 -12.79 -6.31
C PRO A 115 27.84 -13.01 -6.79
N GLY A 116 28.46 -12.01 -7.41
CA GLY A 116 29.85 -12.06 -7.88
C GLY A 116 30.86 -11.72 -6.77
N THR A 117 30.62 -10.65 -6.02
CA THR A 117 31.57 -10.17 -5.00
C THR A 117 31.24 -10.64 -3.58
N GLY A 118 30.00 -11.08 -3.31
CA GLY A 118 29.50 -11.39 -1.97
C GLY A 118 29.28 -10.17 -1.07
N LEU A 119 29.56 -8.96 -1.57
CA LEU A 119 29.48 -7.72 -0.80
C LEU A 119 28.03 -7.27 -0.64
N ARG A 120 27.76 -6.59 0.49
CA ARG A 120 26.51 -5.87 0.70
C ARG A 120 26.74 -4.38 0.46
N TYR A 121 26.10 -3.85 -0.58
CA TYR A 121 26.16 -2.43 -0.94
C TYR A 121 25.51 -1.52 0.10
N HIS A 122 25.78 -0.22 -0.03
CA HIS A 122 25.24 0.80 0.86
C HIS A 122 23.72 0.92 0.73
N ALA A 123 23.23 0.90 -0.51
CA ALA A 123 21.82 0.91 -0.88
C ALA A 123 21.59 0.07 -2.14
N VAL A 124 20.34 -0.37 -2.38
CA VAL A 124 19.96 -1.14 -3.57
C VAL A 124 18.60 -0.69 -4.06
N ALA A 125 18.49 -0.19 -5.29
CA ALA A 125 17.21 0.05 -5.96
C ALA A 125 16.73 -1.25 -6.62
N GLN A 126 15.48 -1.65 -6.37
CA GLN A 126 14.94 -2.90 -6.93
C GLN A 126 13.96 -2.59 -8.07
N LEU A 127 14.04 -3.35 -9.16
CA LEU A 127 13.01 -3.38 -10.19
C LEU A 127 12.30 -4.73 -10.20
N ARG A 128 11.01 -4.75 -10.49
CA ARG A 128 10.21 -5.96 -10.66
C ARG A 128 9.57 -6.02 -12.04
N ALA A 129 9.44 -7.21 -12.60
CA ALA A 129 8.67 -7.40 -13.83
C ALA A 129 7.20 -7.02 -13.62
N GLU A 130 6.65 -6.24 -14.54
CA GLU A 130 5.23 -5.85 -14.56
C GLU A 130 4.41 -6.65 -15.58
N ASP A 131 5.04 -7.12 -16.66
CA ASP A 131 4.41 -7.98 -17.66
C ASP A 131 4.90 -9.43 -17.57
N LEU A 132 4.05 -10.36 -17.99
CA LEU A 132 4.40 -11.80 -18.08
C LEU A 132 5.59 -12.06 -19.01
N GLY A 133 5.81 -11.17 -19.99
CA GLY A 133 6.95 -11.24 -20.91
C GLY A 133 8.27 -10.74 -20.31
N GLY A 134 8.25 -10.13 -19.11
CA GLY A 134 9.45 -9.62 -18.45
C GLY A 134 10.17 -8.51 -19.23
N ARG A 135 9.45 -7.74 -20.04
CA ARG A 135 9.99 -6.62 -20.83
C ARG A 135 9.87 -5.29 -20.11
N MET A 136 8.87 -5.14 -19.25
CA MET A 136 8.55 -3.92 -18.51
C MET A 136 8.93 -4.10 -17.05
N TRP A 137 9.80 -3.23 -16.54
CA TRP A 137 10.34 -3.34 -15.18
C TRP A 137 10.04 -2.08 -14.37
N ASN A 138 9.20 -2.22 -13.34
CA ASN A 138 8.82 -1.13 -12.45
C ASN A 138 9.84 -0.94 -11.33
N LEU A 139 10.26 0.31 -11.11
CA LEU A 139 11.16 0.69 -10.04
C LEU A 139 10.42 0.71 -8.68
N VAL A 140 10.71 -0.25 -7.81
CA VAL A 140 9.90 -0.57 -6.62
C VAL A 140 10.10 0.48 -5.53
N GLY A 141 9.01 1.15 -5.15
CA GLY A 141 9.02 2.17 -4.08
C GLY A 141 9.60 3.52 -4.51
N PHE A 142 9.62 3.79 -5.82
CA PHE A 142 10.08 5.06 -6.41
C PHE A 142 8.89 5.85 -6.97
N GLN A 143 7.76 5.83 -6.25
CA GLN A 143 6.66 6.73 -6.54
C GLN A 143 7.19 8.17 -6.54
N THR A 144 6.78 9.02 -7.48
CA THR A 144 7.41 10.35 -7.59
C THR A 144 6.51 11.42 -8.20
N ARG A 145 6.77 12.68 -7.83
CA ARG A 145 6.18 13.90 -8.41
C ARG A 145 7.16 14.70 -9.25
N LEU A 146 8.39 14.21 -9.40
CA LEU A 146 9.43 14.85 -10.21
C LEU A 146 8.92 15.11 -11.63
N ARG A 147 9.34 16.24 -12.21
CA ARG A 147 9.11 16.51 -13.62
C ARG A 147 9.82 15.48 -14.49
N ARG A 148 9.35 15.23 -15.71
CA ARG A 148 9.91 14.17 -16.58
C ARG A 148 11.43 14.31 -16.79
N GLY A 149 11.92 15.52 -17.07
CA GLY A 149 13.36 15.77 -17.23
C GLY A 149 14.15 15.51 -15.94
N GLU A 150 13.56 15.79 -14.78
CA GLU A 150 14.18 15.49 -13.48
C GLU A 150 14.17 14.00 -13.15
N GLN A 151 13.13 13.27 -13.54
CA GLN A 151 13.12 11.80 -13.44
C GLN A 151 14.24 11.18 -14.27
N GLU A 152 14.45 11.67 -15.51
CA GLU A 152 15.57 11.21 -16.34
C GLU A 152 16.90 11.54 -15.68
N ARG A 153 17.11 12.80 -15.29
CA ARG A 153 18.36 13.24 -14.66
C ARG A 153 18.69 12.43 -13.40
N VAL A 154 17.71 12.24 -12.51
CA VAL A 154 17.94 11.66 -11.19
C VAL A 154 17.95 10.14 -11.21
N PHE A 155 16.99 9.48 -11.88
CA PHE A 155 16.96 8.02 -11.87
C PHE A 155 18.05 7.38 -12.74
N ARG A 156 18.60 8.10 -13.72
CA ARG A 156 19.80 7.66 -14.44
C ARG A 156 21.09 7.70 -13.60
N MET A 157 21.07 8.34 -12.43
CA MET A 157 22.19 8.25 -11.48
C MET A 157 22.26 6.88 -10.81
N ILE A 158 21.20 6.07 -10.88
CA ILE A 158 21.17 4.72 -10.34
C ILE A 158 22.01 3.81 -11.25
N PRO A 159 23.06 3.14 -10.73
CA PRO A 159 23.87 2.23 -11.52
C PRO A 159 23.02 1.12 -12.16
N GLY A 160 23.27 0.86 -13.45
CA GLY A 160 22.43 -0.02 -14.27
C GLY A 160 21.32 0.71 -15.05
N LEU A 161 20.95 1.94 -14.67
CA LEU A 161 19.86 2.70 -15.31
C LEU A 161 20.33 3.92 -16.11
N GLY A 162 21.65 4.15 -16.25
CA GLY A 162 22.21 5.34 -16.89
C GLY A 162 21.66 5.61 -18.30
N GLU A 163 21.56 4.56 -19.11
CA GLU A 163 21.01 4.60 -20.47
C GLU A 163 19.65 3.90 -20.59
N ALA A 164 19.03 3.55 -19.46
CA ALA A 164 17.78 2.81 -19.47
C ALA A 164 16.64 3.66 -20.08
N GLU A 165 15.85 3.04 -20.94
CA GLU A 165 14.70 3.61 -21.61
C GLU A 165 13.50 3.62 -20.66
N PHE A 166 12.94 4.80 -20.44
CA PHE A 166 11.66 4.97 -19.76
C PHE A 166 10.52 4.55 -20.69
N LEU A 167 9.85 3.44 -20.37
CA LEU A 167 8.59 3.08 -21.02
C LEU A 167 7.41 3.85 -20.42
N ARG A 168 7.52 4.21 -19.14
CA ARG A 168 6.56 5.07 -18.45
C ARG A 168 7.26 5.87 -17.36
N TYR A 169 6.97 7.16 -17.30
CA TYR A 169 7.42 8.02 -16.21
C TYR A 169 6.55 7.82 -14.96
N GLY A 170 7.14 8.03 -13.79
CA GLY A 170 6.38 8.18 -12.56
C GLY A 170 5.46 9.39 -12.65
N SER A 171 4.32 9.32 -11.98
CA SER A 171 3.35 10.40 -11.94
C SER A 171 2.46 10.26 -10.72
N ILE A 172 1.75 11.32 -10.35
CA ILE A 172 0.69 11.21 -9.37
C ILE A 172 -0.60 10.87 -10.09
N HIS A 173 -1.21 9.75 -9.71
CA HIS A 173 -2.59 9.44 -10.04
C HIS A 173 -3.52 9.89 -8.93
N ARG A 174 -4.64 10.47 -9.32
CA ARG A 174 -5.68 10.88 -8.37
C ARG A 174 -6.48 9.64 -7.92
N ASN A 175 -6.00 8.92 -6.91
CA ASN A 175 -6.78 7.83 -6.30
C ASN A 175 -7.77 8.39 -5.30
N SER A 176 -9.06 8.22 -5.59
CA SER A 176 -10.14 8.79 -4.79
C SER A 176 -10.55 7.79 -3.72
N TYR A 177 -10.64 8.21 -2.46
CA TYR A 177 -11.19 7.41 -1.37
C TYR A 177 -12.15 8.23 -0.52
N LEU A 178 -13.09 7.54 0.10
CA LEU A 178 -14.11 8.13 0.94
C LEU A 178 -13.57 8.41 2.33
N ARG A 179 -13.94 9.53 2.95
CA ARG A 179 -13.68 9.78 4.38
C ARG A 179 -14.56 8.87 5.25
N PHE A 180 -14.20 7.59 5.30
CA PHE A 180 -14.98 6.52 5.91
C PHE A 180 -15.54 6.89 7.29
N PRO A 181 -14.74 7.39 8.26
CA PRO A 181 -15.25 7.70 9.60
C PRO A 181 -16.37 8.75 9.60
N ARG A 182 -16.39 9.63 8.58
CA ARG A 182 -17.34 10.74 8.48
C ARG A 182 -18.57 10.41 7.66
N THR A 183 -18.41 9.61 6.61
CA THR A 183 -19.44 9.46 5.56
C THR A 183 -20.14 8.11 5.58
N LEU A 184 -19.50 7.07 6.12
CA LEU A 184 -19.99 5.68 6.00
C LEU A 184 -20.39 5.10 7.36
N SER A 185 -21.30 4.14 7.32
CA SER A 185 -21.65 3.30 8.45
C SER A 185 -20.47 2.38 8.83
N SER A 186 -20.58 1.71 9.97
CA SER A 186 -19.55 0.78 10.47
C SER A 186 -19.13 -0.29 9.44
N HIS A 187 -20.02 -0.70 8.55
CA HIS A 187 -19.80 -1.74 7.54
C HIS A 187 -19.57 -1.17 6.12
N GLY A 188 -19.36 0.13 5.97
CA GLY A 188 -19.12 0.78 4.67
C GLY A 188 -20.39 1.16 3.90
N GLY A 189 -21.56 1.04 4.54
CA GLY A 189 -22.85 1.45 3.97
C GLY A 189 -23.04 2.96 4.00
N LEU A 190 -23.83 3.49 3.07
CA LEU A 190 -24.23 4.90 3.08
C LEU A 190 -25.49 5.08 3.95
N PRO A 191 -25.47 5.84 5.06
CA PRO A 191 -26.66 5.97 5.92
C PRO A 191 -27.92 6.46 5.21
N ALA A 192 -27.76 7.32 4.19
CA ALA A 192 -28.88 7.82 3.38
C ALA A 192 -29.42 6.82 2.35
N LEU A 193 -28.67 5.75 2.06
CA LEU A 193 -29.02 4.69 1.10
C LEU A 193 -28.57 3.33 1.68
N PRO A 194 -29.37 2.70 2.56
CA PRO A 194 -28.94 1.53 3.33
C PRO A 194 -28.53 0.33 2.47
N ASN A 195 -29.02 0.25 1.23
CA ASN A 195 -28.68 -0.83 0.30
C ASN A 195 -27.42 -0.55 -0.53
N LEU A 196 -26.76 0.60 -0.34
CA LEU A 196 -25.50 0.94 -0.99
C LEU A 196 -24.34 0.76 -0.02
N VAL A 197 -23.43 -0.15 -0.36
CA VAL A 197 -22.20 -0.42 0.41
C VAL A 197 -20.99 -0.17 -0.48
N PHE A 198 -20.04 0.61 0.02
CA PHE A 198 -18.74 0.81 -0.61
C PHE A 198 -17.74 -0.23 -0.13
N ALA A 199 -16.83 -0.64 -1.01
CA ALA A 199 -15.75 -1.58 -0.70
C ALA A 199 -14.51 -1.30 -1.55
N GLY A 200 -13.42 -2.00 -1.24
CA GLY A 200 -12.15 -1.84 -1.93
C GLY A 200 -11.51 -0.50 -1.63
N GLN A 201 -10.55 -0.10 -2.46
CA GLN A 201 -9.78 1.12 -2.24
C GLN A 201 -10.62 2.40 -2.03
N LEU A 202 -11.86 2.44 -2.55
CA LEU A 202 -12.79 3.55 -2.31
C LEU A 202 -13.12 3.75 -0.83
N THR A 203 -13.01 2.73 0.02
CA THR A 203 -13.27 2.86 1.47
C THR A 203 -12.04 3.26 2.27
N GLY A 204 -10.88 3.46 1.64
CA GLY A 204 -9.62 3.74 2.33
C GLY A 204 -8.92 2.48 2.84
N VAL A 205 -9.23 1.30 2.30
CA VAL A 205 -8.31 0.16 2.44
C VAL A 205 -7.25 0.21 1.34
N GLU A 206 -6.05 -0.28 1.63
CA GLU A 206 -4.97 -0.33 0.65
C GLU A 206 -4.37 -1.72 0.53
N GLY A 207 -4.17 -2.16 -0.72
CA GLY A 207 -3.68 -3.48 -1.06
C GLY A 207 -4.77 -4.37 -1.66
N TYR A 208 -4.34 -5.32 -2.48
CA TYR A 208 -5.25 -6.25 -3.17
C TYR A 208 -5.99 -7.14 -2.16
N THR A 209 -5.29 -7.65 -1.15
CA THR A 209 -5.87 -8.53 -0.13
C THR A 209 -6.92 -7.81 0.70
N GLU A 210 -6.65 -6.58 1.11
CA GLU A 210 -7.54 -5.72 1.87
C GLU A 210 -8.76 -5.33 1.04
N SER A 211 -8.56 -5.06 -0.26
CA SER A 211 -9.65 -4.80 -1.19
C SER A 211 -10.56 -6.01 -1.38
N ILE A 212 -9.99 -7.20 -1.55
CA ILE A 212 -10.74 -8.46 -1.62
C ILE A 212 -11.52 -8.71 -0.32
N ALA A 213 -10.87 -8.54 0.84
CA ALA A 213 -11.50 -8.79 2.13
C ALA A 213 -12.63 -7.80 2.42
N SER A 214 -12.47 -6.51 2.08
CA SER A 214 -13.54 -5.52 2.20
C SER A 214 -14.70 -5.81 1.25
N GLY A 215 -14.43 -6.25 0.01
CA GLY A 215 -15.46 -6.69 -0.93
C GLY A 215 -16.27 -7.89 -0.43
N LEU A 216 -15.59 -8.88 0.16
CA LEU A 216 -16.26 -10.03 0.78
C LEU A 216 -17.16 -9.60 1.94
N MET A 217 -16.71 -8.67 2.79
CA MET A 217 -17.52 -8.13 3.89
C MET A 217 -18.72 -7.34 3.39
N ALA A 218 -18.56 -6.54 2.34
CA ALA A 218 -19.67 -5.83 1.71
C ALA A 218 -20.70 -6.81 1.16
N ALA A 219 -20.28 -7.85 0.43
CA ALA A 219 -21.18 -8.88 -0.08
C ALA A 219 -21.93 -9.62 1.04
N LEU A 220 -21.22 -10.03 2.10
CA LEU A 220 -21.83 -10.67 3.27
C LEU A 220 -22.88 -9.77 3.92
N ASN A 221 -22.57 -8.49 4.11
CA ASN A 221 -23.49 -7.56 4.76
C ASN A 221 -24.67 -7.17 3.86
N ILE A 222 -24.48 -7.08 2.55
CA ILE A 222 -25.58 -6.93 1.59
C ILE A 222 -26.52 -8.14 1.69
N ASP A 223 -26.01 -9.39 1.65
CA ASP A 223 -26.86 -10.60 1.82
C ASP A 223 -27.67 -10.55 3.12
N ARG A 224 -27.02 -10.16 4.22
CA ARG A 224 -27.67 -10.03 5.52
C ARG A 224 -28.77 -8.98 5.52
N MET A 225 -28.49 -7.79 4.99
CA MET A 225 -29.47 -6.70 4.92
C MET A 225 -30.67 -7.05 4.03
N GLU A 226 -30.45 -7.69 2.89
CA GLU A 226 -31.54 -8.20 2.02
C GLU A 226 -32.43 -9.24 2.74
N ARG A 227 -31.89 -9.93 3.75
CA ARG A 227 -32.60 -10.87 4.62
C ARG A 227 -33.17 -10.24 5.89
N GLY A 228 -33.08 -8.92 6.04
CA GLY A 228 -33.53 -8.19 7.22
C GLY A 228 -32.69 -8.44 8.48
N LEU A 229 -31.45 -8.89 8.31
CA LEU A 229 -30.50 -9.12 9.40
C LEU A 229 -29.52 -7.95 9.52
N ASP A 230 -29.08 -7.67 10.75
CA ASP A 230 -28.09 -6.64 10.99
C ASP A 230 -26.73 -6.97 10.35
N PRO A 231 -26.02 -5.98 9.80
CA PRO A 231 -24.63 -6.12 9.35
C PRO A 231 -23.71 -6.57 10.48
N VAL A 232 -22.69 -7.35 10.12
CA VAL A 232 -21.70 -7.90 11.05
C VAL A 232 -20.28 -7.62 10.59
N LEU A 233 -19.39 -7.51 11.56
CA LEU A 233 -17.96 -7.34 11.35
C LEU A 233 -17.21 -8.29 12.30
N PRO A 234 -16.07 -8.85 11.88
CA PRO A 234 -15.25 -9.63 12.77
C PRO A 234 -14.63 -8.76 13.88
N PRO A 235 -14.24 -9.36 15.01
CA PRO A 235 -13.70 -8.59 16.13
C PRO A 235 -12.32 -7.98 15.80
N PRO A 236 -11.93 -6.87 16.45
CA PRO A 236 -10.64 -6.18 16.24
C PRO A 236 -9.40 -6.98 16.68
N THR A 237 -9.60 -8.17 17.24
CA THR A 237 -8.54 -9.17 17.45
C THR A 237 -8.14 -9.89 16.15
N THR A 238 -8.94 -9.77 15.08
CA THR A 238 -8.66 -10.23 13.71
C THR A 238 -8.14 -9.10 12.85
N MET A 239 -7.40 -9.41 11.78
CA MET A 239 -6.86 -8.37 10.87
C MET A 239 -7.99 -7.58 10.19
N LEU A 240 -9.03 -8.27 9.73
CA LEU A 240 -10.18 -7.65 9.08
C LEU A 240 -10.97 -6.74 10.04
N GLY A 241 -11.20 -7.21 11.26
CA GLY A 241 -11.88 -6.42 12.28
C GLY A 241 -11.05 -5.22 12.74
N GLY A 242 -9.73 -5.40 12.86
CA GLY A 242 -8.81 -4.31 13.19
C GLY A 242 -8.78 -3.23 12.12
N LEU A 243 -8.82 -3.64 10.84
CA LEU A 243 -8.91 -2.72 9.70
C LEU A 243 -10.24 -1.94 9.72
N TYR A 244 -11.38 -2.61 9.85
CA TYR A 244 -12.69 -1.94 9.94
C TYR A 244 -12.82 -1.03 11.17
N ARG A 245 -12.20 -1.41 12.30
CA ARG A 245 -12.09 -0.52 13.46
C ARG A 245 -11.36 0.77 13.11
N TYR A 246 -10.20 0.68 12.46
CA TYR A 246 -9.47 1.86 12.00
C TYR A 246 -10.31 2.72 11.06
N LEU A 247 -10.95 2.10 10.04
CA LEU A 247 -11.79 2.83 9.08
C LEU A 247 -12.93 3.61 9.76
N ARG A 248 -13.47 3.11 10.87
CA ARG A 248 -14.57 3.75 11.60
C ARG A 248 -14.10 4.78 12.63
N GLU A 249 -12.98 4.53 13.29
CA GLU A 249 -12.56 5.26 14.50
C GLU A 249 -11.37 6.20 14.28
N ALA A 250 -10.71 6.14 13.11
CA ALA A 250 -9.67 7.10 12.77
C ALA A 250 -10.21 8.54 12.76
N ASP A 251 -9.34 9.49 13.08
CA ASP A 251 -9.68 10.92 13.03
C ASP A 251 -10.15 11.30 11.62
N PRO A 252 -11.41 11.75 11.45
CA PRO A 252 -11.97 12.10 10.15
C PRO A 252 -11.18 13.14 9.37
N GLU A 253 -10.52 14.08 10.06
CA GLU A 253 -9.80 15.19 9.41
C GLU A 253 -8.38 14.77 8.98
N HIS A 254 -7.84 13.73 9.58
CA HIS A 254 -6.53 13.15 9.24
C HIS A 254 -6.65 11.73 8.69
N PHE A 255 -7.83 11.34 8.21
CA PHE A 255 -8.09 9.99 7.73
C PHE A 255 -7.26 9.68 6.49
N GLN A 256 -6.53 8.58 6.55
CA GLN A 256 -5.69 8.07 5.47
C GLN A 256 -6.07 6.64 5.14
N PRO A 257 -5.81 6.16 3.92
CA PRO A 257 -5.94 4.76 3.62
C PRO A 257 -5.09 3.90 4.56
N MET A 258 -5.40 2.61 4.68
CA MET A 258 -4.68 1.71 5.59
C MET A 258 -4.54 0.32 4.99
N ASN A 259 -3.33 -0.23 5.11
CA ASN A 259 -3.04 -1.63 4.80
C ASN A 259 -2.98 -2.50 6.07
N ALA A 260 -3.04 -3.81 5.89
CA ALA A 260 -2.98 -4.77 6.97
C ALA A 260 -1.64 -4.70 7.72
N ASN A 261 -1.69 -4.42 9.01
CA ASN A 261 -0.51 -4.42 9.87
C ASN A 261 -0.86 -4.84 11.30
N PHE A 262 0.11 -5.44 12.00
CA PHE A 262 -0.09 -5.95 13.37
C PHE A 262 -0.41 -4.86 14.42
N GLY A 263 -0.25 -3.57 14.08
CA GLY A 263 -0.64 -2.46 14.96
C GLY A 263 -2.16 -2.25 15.03
N LEU A 264 -2.90 -2.77 14.05
CA LEU A 264 -4.38 -2.70 14.02
C LEU A 264 -5.05 -3.68 14.98
N LEU A 265 -4.33 -4.71 15.42
CA LEU A 265 -4.88 -5.74 16.28
C LEU A 265 -4.92 -5.25 17.73
N ASP A 266 -5.98 -5.58 18.45
CA ASP A 266 -6.03 -5.35 19.90
C ASP A 266 -4.80 -5.94 20.61
N PRO A 267 -4.28 -5.31 21.67
CA PRO A 267 -3.09 -5.80 22.34
C PRO A 267 -3.28 -7.23 22.88
N LEU A 268 -2.18 -7.98 23.00
CA LEU A 268 -2.18 -9.25 23.73
C LEU A 268 -2.29 -8.96 25.23
N GLU A 269 -3.11 -9.72 25.94
CA GLU A 269 -3.26 -9.62 27.40
C GLU A 269 -1.94 -9.87 28.14
N GLN A 270 -1.11 -10.77 27.61
CA GLN A 270 0.16 -11.14 28.21
C GLN A 270 1.34 -10.72 27.36
N LYS A 271 2.40 -10.25 28.03
CA LYS A 271 3.66 -9.88 27.38
C LYS A 271 4.39 -11.12 26.87
N VAL A 272 4.46 -11.27 25.56
CA VAL A 272 5.17 -12.39 24.91
C VAL A 272 6.69 -12.17 24.97
N ARG A 273 7.41 -13.09 25.62
CA ARG A 273 8.88 -13.18 25.57
C ARG A 273 9.33 -13.94 24.31
N GLY A 274 10.45 -13.54 23.70
CA GLY A 274 11.00 -14.18 22.49
C GLY A 274 10.98 -13.32 21.22
N GLY A 275 10.92 -12.00 21.36
CA GLY A 275 11.11 -11.05 20.26
C GLY A 275 9.93 -10.91 19.29
N LYS A 276 10.13 -10.09 18.25
CA LYS A 276 9.08 -9.64 17.31
C LYS A 276 8.43 -10.81 16.54
N ARG A 277 9.21 -11.83 16.14
CA ARG A 277 8.71 -12.99 15.39
C ARG A 277 7.73 -13.83 16.21
N LYS A 278 8.11 -14.20 17.43
CA LYS A 278 7.25 -15.00 18.32
C LYS A 278 5.98 -14.23 18.71
N ARG A 279 6.11 -12.92 18.99
CA ARG A 279 4.96 -12.06 19.27
C ARG A 279 3.96 -12.02 18.10
N ARG A 280 4.45 -11.89 16.86
CA ARG A 280 3.60 -11.91 15.64
C ARG A 280 2.91 -13.25 15.43
N ALA A 281 3.57 -14.38 15.74
CA ALA A 281 2.95 -15.69 15.68
C ALA A 281 1.76 -15.81 16.65
N VAL A 282 1.95 -15.38 17.91
CA VAL A 282 0.86 -15.39 18.91
C VAL A 282 -0.33 -14.51 18.48
N TYR A 283 -0.07 -13.31 17.91
CA TYR A 283 -1.11 -12.50 17.32
C TYR A 283 -1.87 -13.23 16.21
N SER A 284 -1.13 -13.91 15.32
CA SER A 284 -1.70 -14.67 14.21
C SER A 284 -2.60 -15.81 14.71
N ASP A 285 -2.12 -16.60 15.67
CA ASP A 285 -2.87 -17.75 16.21
C ASP A 285 -4.19 -17.29 16.85
N ARG A 286 -4.15 -16.21 17.64
CA ARG A 286 -5.34 -15.61 18.25
C ARG A 286 -6.30 -15.08 17.19
N ALA A 287 -5.79 -14.38 16.17
CA ALA A 287 -6.59 -13.84 15.08
C ALA A 287 -7.29 -14.94 14.28
N MET A 288 -6.57 -16.03 13.97
CA MET A 288 -7.13 -17.18 13.26
C MET A 288 -8.21 -17.89 14.09
N ALA A 289 -8.00 -18.06 15.40
CA ALA A 289 -9.03 -18.63 16.28
C ALA A 289 -10.26 -17.73 16.39
N ALA A 290 -10.08 -16.40 16.42
CA ALA A 290 -11.18 -15.44 16.51
C ALA A 290 -11.99 -15.35 15.22
N ILE A 291 -11.33 -15.32 14.05
CA ILE A 291 -12.05 -15.28 12.76
C ILE A 291 -12.80 -16.58 12.50
N GLN A 292 -12.26 -17.74 12.93
CA GLN A 292 -12.96 -19.01 12.81
C GLN A 292 -14.27 -19.01 13.63
N ARG A 293 -14.20 -18.62 14.92
CA ARG A 293 -15.40 -18.53 15.78
C ARG A 293 -16.45 -17.58 15.20
N TRP A 294 -16.02 -16.41 14.73
CA TRP A 294 -16.91 -15.45 14.10
C TRP A 294 -17.53 -16.00 12.80
N SER A 295 -16.74 -16.69 11.97
CA SER A 295 -17.24 -17.32 10.75
C SER A 295 -18.23 -18.43 11.04
N ASP A 296 -18.06 -19.19 12.13
CA ASP A 296 -18.98 -20.26 12.53
C ASP A 296 -20.32 -19.68 13.03
N GLU A 297 -20.27 -18.57 13.77
CA GLU A 297 -21.45 -17.84 14.27
C GLU A 297 -22.30 -17.26 13.13
N PHE A 298 -21.65 -16.66 12.12
CA PHE A 298 -22.34 -15.94 11.03
C PHE A 298 -22.41 -16.72 9.71
N ARG A 299 -22.18 -18.04 9.74
CA ARG A 299 -22.24 -18.89 8.55
C ARG A 299 -23.65 -18.88 7.93
N PRO A 300 -23.78 -18.71 6.60
CA PRO A 300 -25.07 -18.86 5.93
C PRO A 300 -25.67 -20.24 6.22
N GLY A 301 -26.89 -20.28 6.77
CA GLY A 301 -27.61 -21.51 7.09
C GLY A 301 -27.56 -21.97 8.56
N ALA A 302 -26.77 -21.33 9.44
CA ALA A 302 -26.70 -21.70 10.85
C ALA A 302 -27.93 -21.29 11.70
N GLY A 303 -28.91 -20.57 11.11
CA GLY A 303 -29.98 -19.89 11.83
C GLY A 303 -31.42 -20.36 11.59
N SER A 304 -31.68 -21.52 10.95
CA SER A 304 -33.06 -22.04 10.78
C SER A 304 -33.48 -23.08 11.81
N ALA A 305 -32.71 -23.30 12.87
CA ALA A 305 -33.07 -24.19 13.96
C ALA A 305 -33.19 -23.39 15.27
N GLY A 306 -34.42 -23.01 15.63
CA GLY A 306 -34.72 -22.54 16.99
C GLY A 306 -35.25 -21.12 17.10
N ARG A 307 -36.32 -20.79 16.37
CA ARG A 307 -37.40 -19.92 16.87
C ARG A 307 -38.72 -20.47 16.34
N ALA A 308 -39.27 -21.42 17.10
CA ALA A 308 -40.68 -21.81 17.07
C ALA A 308 -41.31 -21.29 18.36
#